data_AF-A0A4U9HLX0-F1
#
_entry.id   AF-A0A4U9HLX0-F1
#
_cell.length_a   1.000
_cell.length_b   1.000
_cell.length_c   1.000
_cell.angle_alpha   90.00
_cell.angle_beta   90.00
_cell.angle_gamma   90.00
#
_symmetry.space_group_name_H-M   'P 1'
#
loop_
_entity.id
_entity.type
_entity.pdbx_description
1 polymer ?
#
loop_
_entity_poly.entity_id
_entity_poly.type
_entity_poly.pdbx_seq_one_letter_code
_entity_poly.pdbx_strand_id
1 'polypeptide(L)'
;MPGIVVLMENSPCRLQRYAARLATQRRPGGVIGSIVMNANPFTRGHQYLIRRAAAQCDWLHLFLVREDTSRFPYEDRRRLVMQGSRDIANLTVHEGSQYVISRATFPCYFIKEQGVADDCYTEIDLKIFRQYLAPALGITHRFCRQ
;
A
#
# COMPACT_ATOMS: atom_id res chain seq x y z
N MET A 1 -8.18 27.34 -2.70
CA MET A 1 -7.69 25.98 -2.34
C MET A 1 -8.87 25.12 -1.87
N PRO A 2 -9.26 24.08 -2.63
CA PRO A 2 -10.17 23.07 -2.08
C PRO A 2 -9.69 21.63 -2.40
N GLY A 3 -9.29 20.88 -1.37
CA GLY A 3 -8.93 19.46 -1.52
C GLY A 3 -9.12 18.63 -0.25
N ILE A 4 -9.34 19.28 0.89
CA ILE A 4 -9.45 18.62 2.21
C ILE A 4 -10.91 18.17 2.49
N VAL A 5 -11.89 18.81 1.85
CA VAL A 5 -13.32 18.62 2.16
C VAL A 5 -13.89 17.29 1.62
N VAL A 6 -13.27 16.67 0.62
CA VAL A 6 -13.77 15.41 0.02
C VAL A 6 -13.62 14.20 0.97
N LEU A 7 -12.79 14.32 2.01
CA LEU A 7 -12.48 13.20 2.91
C LEU A 7 -13.64 12.84 3.87
N MET A 8 -14.53 13.77 4.25
CA MET A 8 -15.39 13.54 5.42
C MET A 8 -16.75 12.90 5.13
N GLU A 9 -17.47 13.29 4.09
CA GLU A 9 -18.90 12.88 4.00
C GLU A 9 -19.12 11.51 3.38
N ASN A 10 -18.07 10.89 2.82
CA ASN A 10 -18.27 9.84 1.82
C ASN A 10 -17.19 8.73 1.91
N SER A 11 -16.14 8.93 2.72
CA SER A 11 -14.97 8.05 2.86
C SER A 11 -15.11 6.87 3.84
N PRO A 12 -15.86 6.96 4.96
CA PRO A 12 -15.99 5.84 5.90
C PRO A 12 -16.58 4.59 5.24
N CYS A 13 -17.71 4.75 4.55
CA CYS A 13 -18.39 3.66 3.85
C CYS A 13 -17.53 3.04 2.73
N ARG A 14 -16.70 3.86 2.06
CA ARG A 14 -15.81 3.37 0.98
C ARG A 14 -14.60 2.61 1.52
N LEU A 15 -13.99 3.10 2.59
CA LEU A 15 -12.87 2.42 3.24
C LEU A 15 -13.32 1.09 3.85
N GLN A 16 -14.51 1.06 4.47
CA GLN A 16 -15.14 -0.18 4.95
C GLN A 16 -15.43 -1.15 3.81
N ARG A 17 -16.00 -0.69 2.69
CA ARG A 17 -16.24 -1.55 1.51
C ARG A 17 -14.94 -2.11 0.95
N TYR A 18 -13.88 -1.31 0.92
CA TYR A 18 -12.57 -1.78 0.51
C TYR A 18 -11.97 -2.78 1.49
N ALA A 19 -12.05 -2.52 2.80
CA ALA A 19 -11.62 -3.47 3.83
C ALA A 19 -12.38 -4.80 3.71
N ALA A 20 -13.69 -4.77 3.44
CA ALA A 20 -14.47 -5.98 3.17
C ALA A 20 -13.98 -6.73 1.92
N ARG A 21 -13.62 -6.01 0.85
CA ARG A 21 -13.02 -6.61 -0.35
C ARG A 21 -11.61 -7.15 -0.09
N LEU A 22 -10.84 -6.54 0.81
CA LEU A 22 -9.55 -7.08 1.22
C LEU A 22 -9.72 -8.34 2.05
N ALA A 23 -10.74 -8.40 2.91
CA ALA A 23 -10.99 -9.57 3.74
C ALA A 23 -11.21 -10.85 2.92
N THR A 24 -11.74 -10.75 1.69
CA THR A 24 -11.87 -11.91 0.79
C THR A 24 -10.53 -12.43 0.24
N GLN A 25 -9.47 -11.61 0.33
CA GLN A 25 -8.11 -11.96 -0.08
C GLN A 25 -7.22 -12.32 1.12
N ARG A 26 -7.79 -12.40 2.33
CA ARG A 26 -7.07 -12.83 3.52
C ARG A 26 -6.55 -14.25 3.33
N ARG A 27 -5.33 -14.49 3.82
CA ARG A 27 -4.68 -15.79 3.78
C ARG A 27 -4.41 -16.28 5.20
N PRO A 28 -4.44 -17.60 5.43
CA PRO A 28 -4.08 -18.16 6.73
C PRO A 28 -2.57 -17.99 6.98
N GLY A 29 -2.19 -17.85 8.24
CA GLY A 29 -0.80 -17.71 8.67
C GLY A 29 -0.70 -17.03 10.03
N GLY A 30 0.41 -17.24 10.72
CA GLY A 30 0.76 -16.52 11.95
C GLY A 30 1.47 -15.21 11.65
N VAL A 31 2.31 -15.17 10.61
CA VAL A 31 3.07 -14.00 10.18
C VAL A 31 2.60 -13.52 8.82
N ILE A 32 1.64 -12.59 8.82
CA ILE A 32 1.17 -11.92 7.61
C ILE A 32 1.87 -10.56 7.45
N GLY A 33 2.61 -10.41 6.37
CA GLY A 33 3.37 -9.22 6.02
C GLY A 33 2.62 -8.27 5.07
N SER A 34 2.98 -6.99 5.12
CA SER A 34 2.51 -5.99 4.16
C SER A 34 3.61 -5.03 3.74
N ILE A 35 3.63 -4.68 2.44
CA ILE A 35 4.44 -3.60 1.87
C ILE A 35 3.52 -2.66 1.12
N VAL A 36 3.70 -1.36 1.32
CA VAL A 36 3.14 -0.32 0.44
C VAL A 36 4.30 0.26 -0.38
N MET A 37 4.20 0.27 -1.71
CA MET A 37 5.27 0.77 -2.58
C MET A 37 4.77 1.59 -3.77
N ASN A 38 5.51 2.65 -4.12
CA ASN A 38 5.24 3.43 -5.32
C ASN A 38 5.87 2.81 -6.58
N ALA A 39 7.05 2.19 -6.46
CA ALA A 39 7.76 1.55 -7.57
C ALA A 39 7.92 2.45 -8.81
N ASN A 40 8.31 3.71 -8.59
CA ASN A 40 8.43 4.73 -9.63
C ASN A 40 9.89 5.18 -9.85
N PRO A 41 10.69 4.47 -10.67
CA PRO A 41 10.42 3.19 -11.31
C PRO A 41 10.67 1.99 -10.37
N PHE A 42 10.26 0.79 -10.81
CA PHE A 42 10.59 -0.45 -10.11
C PHE A 42 12.10 -0.73 -10.25
N THR A 43 12.75 -1.12 -9.15
CA THR A 43 14.21 -1.31 -9.10
C THR A 43 14.56 -2.62 -8.39
N ARG A 44 15.81 -3.08 -8.53
CA ARG A 44 16.33 -4.25 -7.80
C ARG A 44 16.18 -4.13 -6.28
N GLY A 45 16.28 -2.92 -5.74
CA GLY A 45 16.02 -2.68 -4.31
C GLY A 45 14.57 -2.96 -3.91
N HIS A 46 13.59 -2.64 -4.77
CA HIS A 46 12.20 -3.01 -4.54
C HIS A 46 12.04 -4.54 -4.55
N GLN A 47 12.59 -5.21 -5.56
CA GLN A 47 12.53 -6.65 -5.69
C GLN A 47 13.17 -7.35 -4.48
N TYR A 48 14.34 -6.87 -4.04
CA TYR A 48 15.02 -7.38 -2.86
C TYR A 48 14.17 -7.23 -1.60
N LEU A 49 13.53 -6.07 -1.38
CA LEU A 49 12.63 -5.85 -0.25
C LEU A 49 11.46 -6.84 -0.28
N ILE A 50 10.79 -7.01 -1.43
CA ILE A 50 9.66 -7.93 -1.57
C ILE A 50 10.12 -9.36 -1.21
N ARG A 51 11.24 -9.82 -1.76
CA ARG A 51 11.79 -11.16 -1.48
C ARG A 51 12.13 -11.34 0.00
N ARG A 52 12.80 -10.36 0.61
CA ARG A 52 13.20 -10.39 2.03
C ARG A 52 11.99 -10.43 2.95
N ALA A 53 10.94 -9.66 2.65
CA ALA A 53 9.71 -9.67 3.41
C ALA A 53 8.96 -11.00 3.23
N ALA A 54 8.84 -11.49 1.99
CA ALA A 54 8.16 -12.75 1.70
C ALA A 54 8.83 -13.95 2.38
N ALA A 55 10.16 -13.95 2.50
CA ALA A 55 10.91 -14.99 3.20
C ALA A 55 10.70 -14.98 4.74
N GLN A 56 10.17 -13.88 5.30
CA GLN A 56 9.93 -13.71 6.73
C GLN A 56 8.44 -13.84 7.09
N CYS A 57 7.58 -14.18 6.13
CA CYS A 57 6.13 -14.21 6.32
C CYS A 57 5.52 -15.48 5.73
N ASP A 58 4.44 -15.94 6.33
CA ASP A 58 3.60 -16.99 5.76
C ASP A 58 2.90 -16.47 4.49
N TRP A 59 2.50 -15.20 4.50
CA TRP A 59 1.94 -14.51 3.35
C TRP A 59 2.32 -13.04 3.32
N LEU A 60 2.61 -12.51 2.12
CA LEU A 60 2.94 -11.11 1.89
C LEU A 60 1.87 -10.44 1.03
N HIS A 61 1.34 -9.32 1.52
CA HIS A 61 0.46 -8.44 0.76
C HIS A 61 1.23 -7.22 0.26
N LEU A 62 1.33 -7.04 -1.06
CA LEU A 62 2.00 -5.91 -1.68
C LEU A 62 0.97 -4.94 -2.25
N PHE A 63 1.00 -3.70 -1.80
CA PHE A 63 0.10 -2.65 -2.21
C PHE A 63 0.85 -1.65 -3.10
N LEU A 64 0.50 -1.60 -4.39
CA LEU A 64 1.13 -0.69 -5.35
C LEU A 64 0.39 0.65 -5.40
N VAL A 65 1.09 1.74 -5.15
CA VAL A 65 0.53 3.11 -5.20
C VAL A 65 0.09 3.43 -6.62
N ARG A 66 -1.18 3.80 -6.79
CA ARG A 66 -1.71 4.26 -8.08
C ARG A 66 -1.68 5.78 -8.11
N GLU A 67 -0.79 6.31 -8.94
CA GLU A 67 -0.63 7.76 -9.16
C GLU A 67 -0.83 8.06 -10.65
N ASP A 68 -1.66 9.05 -10.96
CA ASP A 68 -1.92 9.49 -12.34
C ASP A 68 -0.87 10.50 -12.86
N THR A 69 -0.10 11.16 -11.98
CA THR A 69 0.88 12.22 -12.35
C THR A 69 2.33 11.72 -12.48
N SER A 70 2.54 10.42 -12.65
CA SER A 70 3.86 9.81 -12.69
C SER A 70 4.49 9.84 -14.09
N ARG A 71 5.82 10.10 -14.18
CA ARG A 71 6.61 9.92 -15.41
C ARG A 71 6.60 8.46 -15.92
N PHE A 72 6.36 7.50 -15.03
CA PHE A 72 6.17 6.09 -15.38
C PHE A 72 4.70 5.67 -15.15
N PRO A 73 3.97 5.25 -16.20
CA PRO A 73 2.57 4.83 -16.07
C PRO A 73 2.38 3.75 -15.01
N TYR A 74 1.26 3.79 -14.29
CA TYR A 74 0.91 2.78 -13.30
C TYR A 74 0.95 1.35 -13.88
N GLU A 75 0.40 1.17 -15.08
CA GLU A 75 0.38 -0.14 -15.75
C GLU A 75 1.78 -0.69 -16.02
N ASP A 76 2.73 0.17 -16.40
CA ASP A 76 4.12 -0.26 -16.59
C ASP A 76 4.78 -0.64 -15.27
N ARG A 77 4.58 0.15 -14.21
CA ARG A 77 5.09 -0.17 -12.87
C ARG A 77 4.50 -1.47 -12.36
N ARG A 78 3.19 -1.69 -12.53
CA ARG A 78 2.49 -2.93 -12.18
C ARG A 78 3.06 -4.10 -12.94
N ARG A 79 3.25 -4.00 -14.25
CA ARG A 79 3.85 -5.04 -15.08
C ARG A 79 5.25 -5.41 -14.59
N LEU A 80 6.09 -4.41 -14.31
CA LEU A 80 7.45 -4.63 -13.81
C LEU A 80 7.46 -5.29 -12.43
N VAL A 81 6.57 -4.88 -11.52
CA VAL A 81 6.41 -5.52 -10.19
C VAL A 81 5.99 -6.98 -10.36
N MET A 82 4.93 -7.25 -11.13
CA MET A 82 4.42 -8.60 -11.36
C MET A 82 5.47 -9.52 -11.98
N GLN A 83 6.27 -9.01 -12.94
CA GLN A 83 7.37 -9.76 -13.54
C GLN A 83 8.52 -9.98 -12.54
N GLY A 84 8.88 -8.94 -11.78
CA GLY A 84 9.97 -8.99 -10.80
C GLY A 84 9.66 -9.85 -9.55
N SER A 85 8.40 -10.16 -9.31
CA SER A 85 7.95 -10.96 -8.16
C SER A 85 7.30 -12.29 -8.54
N ARG A 86 7.43 -12.73 -9.80
CA ARG A 86 6.74 -13.91 -10.32
C ARG A 86 7.14 -15.21 -9.62
N ASP A 87 8.37 -15.26 -9.11
CA ASP A 87 8.96 -16.40 -8.39
C ASP A 87 8.49 -16.52 -6.93
N ILE A 88 7.75 -15.54 -6.41
CA ILE A 88 7.33 -15.50 -5.01
C ILE A 88 5.93 -16.10 -4.87
N ALA A 89 5.85 -17.33 -4.36
CA ALA A 89 4.59 -18.08 -4.27
C ALA A 89 3.61 -17.54 -3.21
N ASN A 90 4.12 -16.95 -2.13
CA ASN A 90 3.34 -16.47 -0.99
C ASN A 90 3.07 -14.95 -1.06
N LEU A 91 2.81 -14.44 -2.25
CA LEU A 91 2.61 -13.01 -2.51
C LEU A 91 1.25 -12.74 -3.14
N THR A 92 0.57 -11.71 -2.65
CA THR A 92 -0.59 -11.10 -3.34
C THR A 92 -0.30 -9.66 -3.64
N VAL A 93 -0.32 -9.30 -4.92
CA VAL A 93 -0.19 -7.91 -5.37
C VAL A 93 -1.59 -7.30 -5.45
N HIS A 94 -1.87 -6.38 -4.54
CA HIS A 94 -3.07 -5.57 -4.53
C HIS A 94 -2.86 -4.36 -5.44
N GLU A 95 -3.77 -4.22 -6.39
CA GLU A 95 -3.86 -3.00 -7.17
C GLU A 95 -4.26 -1.86 -6.25
N GLY A 96 -3.49 -0.78 -6.26
CA GLY A 96 -3.90 0.47 -5.65
C GLY A 96 -5.20 0.90 -6.29
N SER A 97 -6.33 0.68 -5.62
CA SER A 97 -7.56 1.34 -6.02
C SER A 97 -7.36 2.84 -5.82
N GLN A 98 -8.01 3.66 -6.64
CA GLN A 98 -8.06 5.13 -6.55
C GLN A 98 -8.30 5.68 -5.13
N TYR A 99 -8.81 4.84 -4.22
CA TYR A 99 -9.18 5.20 -2.85
C TYR A 99 -8.15 4.81 -1.78
N VAL A 100 -7.21 3.92 -2.07
CA VAL A 100 -6.46 3.22 -1.01
C VAL A 100 -5.02 3.63 -0.95
N ILE A 101 -4.43 4.18 -2.01
CA ILE A 101 -3.06 4.65 -1.95
C ILE A 101 -2.93 5.81 -2.93
N SER A 102 -3.70 6.85 -2.63
CA SER A 102 -3.64 8.13 -3.31
C SER A 102 -3.24 9.19 -2.30
N ARG A 103 -2.89 10.39 -2.78
CA ARG A 103 -2.51 11.52 -1.93
C ARG A 103 -3.55 11.85 -0.84
N ALA A 104 -4.82 11.51 -1.08
CA ALA A 104 -5.92 11.72 -0.14
C ALA A 104 -5.92 10.74 1.05
N THR A 105 -5.41 9.52 0.87
CA THR A 105 -5.49 8.46 1.89
C THR A 105 -4.11 8.15 2.49
N PHE A 106 -3.04 8.33 1.72
CA PHE A 106 -1.65 8.06 2.11
C PHE A 106 -0.74 9.28 1.82
N PRO A 107 -1.03 10.47 2.39
CA PRO A 107 -0.37 11.73 2.06
C PRO A 107 1.16 11.69 2.22
N CYS A 108 1.69 10.99 3.22
CA CYS A 108 3.14 10.89 3.48
C CYS A 108 3.96 10.23 2.36
N TYR A 109 3.34 9.41 1.50
CA TYR A 109 4.05 8.82 0.35
C TYR A 109 4.38 9.88 -0.72
N PHE A 110 3.69 11.02 -0.70
CA PHE A 110 3.78 12.08 -1.69
C PHE A 110 4.46 13.34 -1.14
N ILE A 111 4.46 13.54 0.17
CA ILE A 111 5.07 14.68 0.85
C ILE A 111 6.50 14.31 1.27
N LYS A 112 7.36 13.94 0.31
CA LYS A 112 8.81 13.92 0.54
C LYS A 112 9.50 15.23 0.16
N GLU A 113 8.73 16.24 -0.26
CA GLU A 113 9.28 17.49 -0.81
C GLU A 113 9.08 18.73 0.06
N GLN A 114 8.26 18.72 1.12
CA GLN A 114 7.96 19.94 1.90
C GLN A 114 7.87 19.67 3.41
N GLY A 115 9.03 19.74 4.08
CA GLY A 115 9.27 19.22 5.43
C GLY A 115 8.68 19.98 6.63
N VAL A 116 7.37 20.26 6.66
CA VAL A 116 6.71 20.84 7.87
C VAL A 116 5.35 20.20 8.20
N ALA A 117 4.93 19.11 7.54
CA ALA A 117 3.63 18.47 7.81
C ALA A 117 3.69 16.94 8.04
N ASP A 118 4.88 16.39 8.24
CA ASP A 118 5.10 14.94 8.20
C ASP A 118 4.42 14.17 9.34
N ASP A 119 4.35 14.73 10.55
CA ASP A 119 3.90 13.98 11.73
C ASP A 119 2.40 13.68 11.70
N CYS A 120 1.58 14.70 11.42
CA CYS A 120 0.11 14.58 11.42
C CYS A 120 -0.36 13.66 10.29
N TYR A 121 0.25 13.78 9.10
CA TYR A 121 -0.09 12.93 7.97
C TYR A 121 0.37 11.48 8.19
N THR A 122 1.48 11.25 8.89
CA THR A 122 1.98 9.90 9.21
C THR A 122 1.05 9.22 10.19
N GLU A 123 0.51 9.96 11.16
CA GLU A 123 -0.45 9.45 12.12
C GLU A 123 -1.77 9.02 11.43
N ILE A 124 -2.25 9.80 10.46
CA ILE A 124 -3.46 9.47 9.69
C ILE A 124 -3.24 8.21 8.84
N ASP A 125 -2.10 8.09 8.16
CA ASP A 125 -1.71 6.89 7.41
C ASP A 125 -1.74 5.64 8.30
N LEU A 126 -1.04 5.72 9.44
CA LEU A 126 -0.95 4.63 10.39
C LEU A 126 -2.32 4.27 10.97
N LYS A 127 -3.19 5.23 11.25
CA LYS A 127 -4.55 4.98 11.72
C LYS A 127 -5.38 4.23 10.68
N ILE A 128 -5.40 4.68 9.43
CA ILE A 128 -6.15 4.01 8.35
C ILE A 128 -5.64 2.58 8.15
N PHE A 129 -4.32 2.41 8.09
CA PHE A 129 -3.72 1.09 7.92
C PHE A 129 -4.07 0.16 9.08
N ARG A 130 -3.88 0.62 10.33
CA ARG A 130 -4.10 -0.20 11.53
C ARG A 130 -5.57 -0.49 11.80
N GLN A 131 -6.48 0.43 11.50
CA GLN A 131 -7.90 0.27 11.79
C GLN A 131 -8.64 -0.53 10.71
N TYR A 132 -8.22 -0.45 9.45
CA TYR A 132 -9.00 -1.00 8.33
C TYR A 132 -8.25 -2.08 7.54
N LEU A 133 -7.02 -1.81 7.10
CA LEU A 133 -6.29 -2.72 6.21
C LEU A 133 -5.71 -3.92 6.98
N ALA A 134 -5.06 -3.65 8.10
CA ALA A 134 -4.39 -4.68 8.87
C ALA A 134 -5.37 -5.72 9.43
N PRO A 135 -6.51 -5.35 10.05
CA PRO A 135 -7.47 -6.33 10.55
C PRO A 135 -8.13 -7.14 9.43
N ALA A 136 -8.44 -6.50 8.28
CA ALA A 136 -9.09 -7.16 7.15
C ALA A 136 -8.24 -8.32 6.59
N LEU A 137 -6.92 -8.13 6.50
CA LEU A 137 -6.00 -9.15 5.96
C LEU A 137 -5.29 -9.96 7.04
N GLY A 138 -5.49 -9.63 8.32
CA GLY A 138 -4.72 -10.23 9.42
C GLY A 138 -3.24 -9.85 9.41
N ILE A 139 -2.88 -8.67 8.86
CA ILE A 139 -1.49 -8.21 8.81
C ILE A 139 -0.95 -8.01 10.22
N THR A 140 0.22 -8.61 10.45
CA THR A 140 0.96 -8.53 11.72
C THR A 140 2.23 -7.69 11.58
N HIS A 141 2.82 -7.64 10.38
CA HIS A 141 4.08 -6.95 10.11
C HIS A 141 3.96 -6.02 8.90
N ARG A 142 4.42 -4.78 9.05
CA ARG A 142 4.56 -3.83 7.94
C ARG A 142 6.05 -3.65 7.66
N PHE A 143 6.46 -3.90 6.41
CA PHE A 143 7.82 -3.70 5.95
C PHE A 143 7.89 -2.37 5.18
N CYS A 144 8.79 -1.49 5.61
CA CYS A 144 9.15 -0.28 4.89
C CYS A 144 10.61 -0.36 4.44
N ARG A 145 10.97 0.42 3.41
CA ARG A 145 12.39 0.71 3.19
C ARG A 145 12.86 1.63 4.31
N GLN A 146 13.89 1.20 5.04
CA GLN A 146 14.73 2.10 5.82
C GLN A 146 15.55 2.97 4.86
#